data_AF-A0AAV7E5I2-F1
#
_entry.id   AF-A0AAV7E5I2-F1
#
_cell.length_a   1.000
_cell.length_b   1.000
_cell.length_c   1.000
_cell.angle_alpha   90.00
_cell.angle_beta   90.00
_cell.angle_gamma   90.00
#
_symmetry.space_group_name_H-M   'P 1'
#
loop_
_entity.id
_entity.type
_entity.pdbx_description
1 polymer ?
#
loop_
_entity_poly.entity_id
_entity_poly.type
_entity_poly.pdbx_seq_one_letter_code
_entity_poly.pdbx_strand_id
1 'polypeptide(L)'
;MSGVASSASFLARRAAQKERVRLLYRRALRDTLNWAVHRHLFYEDASRLRERFDANKHVEDLVTIDRLIEDGEAAHNKWRHPDPYIVPWAPGGTKFTRNPPPPEGIEIVYDYGRELGTSLLACPTTIVTQLNYEIGAEGVISMECKEVVAEYGEMILELLIVETRPDKVCSQIGLCVFDGAQCVRSVIELFVK
;
A
#
# COMPACT_ATOMS: atom_id res chain seq x y z
N MET A 1 -27.52 21.64 47.13
CA MET A 1 -26.39 21.53 46.17
C MET A 1 -26.39 20.22 45.35
N SER A 2 -27.46 19.42 45.42
CA SER A 2 -27.51 18.07 44.80
C SER A 2 -27.95 18.05 43.32
N GLY A 3 -28.56 19.11 42.80
CA GLY A 3 -29.06 19.18 41.42
C GLY A 3 -27.99 19.46 40.35
N VAL A 4 -26.90 20.14 40.70
CA VAL A 4 -25.84 20.54 39.75
C VAL A 4 -24.93 19.35 39.40
N ALA A 5 -24.71 18.42 40.34
CA ALA A 5 -23.97 17.19 40.09
C ALA A 5 -24.72 16.24 39.12
N SER A 6 -26.06 16.27 39.12
CA SER A 6 -26.90 15.45 38.24
C SER A 6 -26.96 15.95 36.79
N SER A 7 -26.85 17.26 36.55
CA SER A 7 -26.85 17.81 35.19
C SER A 7 -25.48 17.67 34.51
N ALA A 8 -24.40 17.86 35.26
CA ALA A 8 -23.04 17.68 34.75
C ALA A 8 -22.77 16.22 34.31
N SER A 9 -23.21 15.25 35.11
CA SER A 9 -23.09 13.81 34.79
C SER A 9 -23.92 13.40 33.56
N PHE A 10 -25.14 13.95 33.43
CA PHE A 10 -25.97 13.77 32.23
C PHE A 10 -25.29 14.27 30.96
N LEU A 11 -24.76 15.50 31.00
CA LEU A 11 -24.08 16.12 29.85
C LEU A 11 -22.81 15.35 29.47
N ALA A 12 -22.03 14.90 30.47
CA ALA A 12 -20.85 14.08 30.24
C ALA A 12 -21.20 12.74 29.57
N ARG A 13 -22.25 12.06 30.06
CA ARG A 13 -22.74 10.80 29.46
C ARG A 13 -23.20 11.02 28.01
N ARG A 14 -23.97 12.08 27.75
CA ARG A 14 -24.43 12.42 26.39
C ARG A 14 -23.25 12.74 25.46
N ALA A 15 -22.23 13.44 25.96
CA ALA A 15 -21.03 13.72 25.19
C ALA A 15 -20.27 12.43 24.81
N ALA A 16 -20.11 11.51 25.77
CA ALA A 16 -19.48 10.21 25.54
C ALA A 16 -20.29 9.34 24.55
N GLN A 17 -21.62 9.29 24.69
CA GLN A 17 -22.51 8.59 23.77
C GLN A 17 -22.38 9.15 22.34
N LYS A 18 -22.38 10.48 22.19
CA LYS A 18 -22.21 11.14 20.90
C LYS A 18 -20.86 10.81 20.26
N GLU A 19 -19.79 10.73 21.05
CA GLU A 19 -18.48 10.33 20.58
C GLU A 19 -18.46 8.87 20.13
N ARG A 20 -19.00 7.95 20.94
CA ARG A 20 -19.10 6.51 20.60
C ARG A 20 -19.88 6.30 19.30
N VAL A 21 -21.04 6.93 19.14
CA VAL A 21 -21.86 6.85 17.91
C VAL A 21 -21.06 7.35 16.69
N ARG A 22 -20.35 8.47 16.82
CA ARG A 22 -19.52 9.02 15.72
C ARG A 22 -18.37 8.07 15.35
N LEU A 23 -17.73 7.47 16.35
CA LEU A 23 -16.67 6.48 16.12
C LEU A 23 -17.21 5.22 15.47
N LEU A 24 -18.32 4.68 15.98
CA LEU A 24 -19.00 3.50 15.43
C LEU A 24 -19.39 3.74 13.97
N TYR A 25 -20.02 4.86 13.65
CA TYR A 25 -20.40 5.22 12.28
C TYR A 25 -19.18 5.31 11.35
N ARG A 26 -18.10 5.98 11.78
CA ARG A 26 -16.86 6.06 10.98
C ARG A 26 -16.21 4.68 10.76
N ARG A 27 -16.21 3.82 11.77
CA ARG A 27 -15.66 2.46 11.67
C ARG A 27 -16.50 1.59 10.74
N ALA A 28 -17.82 1.62 10.92
CA ALA A 28 -18.76 0.89 10.07
C ALA A 28 -18.64 1.30 8.59
N LEU A 29 -18.54 2.60 8.29
CA LEU A 29 -18.32 3.07 6.91
C LEU A 29 -16.98 2.66 6.31
N ARG A 30 -15.91 2.59 7.13
CA ARG A 30 -14.62 2.07 6.64
C ARG A 30 -14.71 0.59 6.35
N ASP A 31 -15.39 -0.17 7.21
CA ASP A 31 -15.55 -1.61 6.99
C ASP A 31 -16.44 -1.91 5.80
N THR A 32 -17.51 -1.15 5.55
CA THR A 32 -18.28 -1.31 4.31
C THR A 32 -17.41 -1.05 3.08
N LEU A 33 -16.49 -0.08 3.14
CA LEU A 33 -15.51 0.14 2.07
C LEU A 33 -14.47 -0.97 1.96
N ASN A 34 -14.05 -1.57 3.09
CA ASN A 34 -13.10 -2.69 3.09
C ASN A 34 -13.70 -3.93 2.42
N TRP A 35 -15.00 -4.19 2.61
CA TRP A 35 -15.71 -5.28 1.93
C TRP A 35 -16.07 -4.93 0.47
N ALA A 36 -16.44 -3.69 0.19
CA ALA A 36 -16.85 -3.26 -1.16
C ALA A 36 -15.65 -2.84 -2.02
N VAL A 37 -15.20 -3.74 -2.90
CA VAL A 37 -14.12 -3.45 -3.86
C VAL A 37 -14.48 -2.31 -4.82
N HIS A 38 -15.76 -2.22 -5.24
CA HIS A 38 -16.24 -1.23 -6.21
C HIS A 38 -17.07 -0.11 -5.56
N ARG A 39 -16.87 1.12 -6.07
CA ARG A 39 -17.51 2.34 -5.55
C ARG A 39 -19.04 2.36 -5.63
N HIS A 40 -19.64 1.80 -6.68
CA HIS A 40 -21.10 1.83 -6.85
C HIS A 40 -21.82 0.98 -5.79
N LEU A 41 -21.28 -0.21 -5.47
CA LEU A 41 -21.78 -1.05 -4.37
C LEU A 41 -21.62 -0.34 -3.02
N PHE A 42 -20.45 0.28 -2.80
CA PHE A 42 -20.18 1.05 -1.58
C PHE A 42 -21.21 2.17 -1.34
N TYR A 43 -21.61 2.92 -2.37
CA TYR A 43 -22.54 4.04 -2.19
C TYR A 43 -23.94 3.57 -1.76
N GLU A 44 -24.44 2.47 -2.32
CA GLU A 44 -25.73 1.90 -1.92
C GLU A 44 -25.70 1.46 -0.45
N ASP A 45 -24.69 0.67 -0.08
CA ASP A 45 -24.52 0.17 1.28
C ASP A 45 -24.27 1.30 2.29
N ALA A 46 -23.51 2.32 1.91
CA ALA A 46 -23.29 3.50 2.74
C ALA A 46 -24.57 4.31 2.98
N SER A 47 -25.44 4.44 1.97
CA SER A 47 -26.75 5.09 2.13
C SER A 47 -27.62 4.31 3.11
N ARG A 48 -27.72 2.99 2.90
CA ARG A 48 -28.49 2.10 3.78
C ARG A 48 -27.98 2.14 5.23
N LEU A 49 -26.66 2.17 5.41
CA LEU A 49 -26.05 2.34 6.72
C LEU A 49 -26.46 3.68 7.34
N ARG A 50 -26.40 4.77 6.58
CA ARG A 50 -26.78 6.10 7.06
C ARG A 50 -28.26 6.18 7.47
N GLU A 51 -29.16 5.63 6.67
CA GLU A 51 -30.59 5.55 6.98
C GLU A 51 -30.85 4.85 8.32
N ARG A 52 -30.14 3.76 8.62
CA ARG A 52 -30.25 3.05 9.91
C ARG A 52 -29.83 3.92 11.10
N PHE A 53 -28.79 4.73 10.95
CA PHE A 53 -28.37 5.67 12.00
C PHE A 53 -29.36 6.84 12.13
N ASP A 54 -29.86 7.36 11.02
CA ASP A 54 -30.81 8.49 11.02
C ASP A 54 -32.18 8.07 11.61
N ALA A 55 -32.62 6.82 11.42
CA ALA A 55 -33.83 6.27 12.04
C ALA A 55 -33.82 6.35 13.57
N ASN A 56 -32.65 6.27 14.20
CA ASN A 56 -32.49 6.28 15.67
C ASN A 56 -31.97 7.64 16.21
N LYS A 57 -31.89 8.66 15.37
CA LYS A 57 -31.29 9.97 15.71
C LYS A 57 -32.02 10.72 16.83
N HIS A 58 -33.32 10.50 16.96
CA HIS A 58 -34.21 11.25 17.86
C HIS A 58 -34.52 10.53 19.18
N VAL A 59 -33.80 9.45 19.50
CA VAL A 59 -33.93 8.78 20.79
C VAL A 59 -33.28 9.65 21.87
N GLU A 60 -34.04 10.00 22.92
CA GLU A 60 -33.57 10.85 24.03
C GLU A 60 -33.28 10.06 25.32
N ASP A 61 -33.80 8.84 25.46
CA ASP A 61 -33.57 8.01 26.65
C ASP A 61 -32.12 7.49 26.70
N LEU A 62 -31.39 7.87 27.74
CA LEU A 62 -29.98 7.55 27.91
C LEU A 62 -29.70 6.05 27.98
N VAL A 63 -30.57 5.29 28.65
CA VAL A 63 -30.37 3.84 28.83
C VAL A 63 -30.59 3.12 27.51
N THR A 64 -31.63 3.51 26.77
CA THR A 64 -31.89 2.99 25.43
C THR A 64 -30.75 3.32 24.46
N ILE A 65 -30.20 4.54 24.50
CA ILE A 65 -29.05 4.93 23.68
C ILE A 65 -27.84 4.01 23.95
N ASP A 66 -27.54 3.73 25.22
CA ASP A 66 -26.39 2.87 25.56
C ASP A 66 -26.58 1.44 25.03
N ARG A 67 -27.79 0.87 25.18
CA ARG A 67 -28.11 -0.45 24.63
C ARG A 67 -27.97 -0.48 23.11
N LEU A 68 -28.48 0.54 22.41
CA LEU A 68 -28.35 0.64 20.95
C LEU A 68 -26.90 0.76 20.50
N ILE A 69 -26.05 1.47 21.26
CA ILE A 69 -24.62 1.57 20.97
C ILE A 69 -23.95 0.21 21.18
N GLU A 70 -24.25 -0.48 22.28
CA GLU A 70 -23.69 -1.81 22.59
C GLU A 70 -24.07 -2.85 21.52
N ASP A 71 -25.36 -2.90 21.14
CA ASP A 71 -25.86 -3.77 20.08
C ASP A 71 -25.20 -3.43 18.73
N GLY A 72 -25.05 -2.14 18.42
CA GLY A 72 -24.38 -1.67 17.22
C GLY A 72 -22.90 -2.02 17.17
N GLU A 73 -22.18 -1.86 18.28
CA GLU A 73 -20.78 -2.26 18.42
C GLU A 73 -20.60 -3.78 18.32
N ALA A 74 -21.50 -4.58 18.92
CA ALA A 74 -21.50 -6.03 18.82
C ALA A 74 -21.75 -6.52 17.38
N ALA A 75 -22.75 -5.94 16.71
CA ALA A 75 -23.04 -6.25 15.31
C ALA A 75 -21.87 -5.86 14.39
N HIS A 76 -21.26 -4.68 14.59
CA HIS A 76 -20.09 -4.27 13.84
C HIS A 76 -18.92 -5.23 14.08
N ASN A 77 -18.61 -5.57 15.33
CA ASN A 77 -17.52 -6.48 15.68
C ASN A 77 -17.66 -7.86 15.04
N LYS A 78 -18.89 -8.38 14.92
CA LYS A 78 -19.17 -9.66 14.27
C LYS A 78 -18.79 -9.68 12.79
N TRP A 79 -18.97 -8.56 12.09
CA TRP A 79 -18.81 -8.46 10.63
C TRP A 79 -17.59 -7.63 10.20
N ARG A 80 -16.59 -7.51 11.09
CA ARG A 80 -15.34 -6.84 10.76
C ARG A 80 -14.61 -7.57 9.64
N HIS A 81 -14.06 -6.81 8.70
CA HIS A 81 -13.20 -7.39 7.67
C HIS A 81 -11.94 -8.00 8.33
N PRO A 82 -11.56 -9.24 8.00
CA PRO A 82 -10.41 -9.92 8.63
C PRO A 82 -9.07 -9.22 8.32
N ASP A 83 -8.95 -8.61 7.14
CA ASP A 83 -7.76 -7.89 6.68
C ASP A 83 -8.12 -6.48 6.15
N PRO A 84 -8.41 -5.51 7.03
CA PRO A 84 -8.89 -4.20 6.60
C PRO A 84 -7.82 -3.43 5.81
N TYR A 85 -8.23 -2.56 4.88
CA TYR A 85 -7.28 -1.74 4.13
C TYR A 85 -6.56 -0.75 5.05
N ILE A 86 -5.22 -0.82 5.06
CA ILE A 86 -4.34 0.10 5.78
C ILE A 86 -3.53 0.89 4.76
N VAL A 87 -3.53 2.22 4.89
CA VAL A 87 -2.73 3.07 4.00
C VAL A 87 -1.23 2.73 4.16
N PRO A 88 -0.45 2.72 3.06
CA PRO A 88 0.90 2.14 3.09
C PRO A 88 1.83 2.68 4.19
N TRP A 89 1.75 3.96 4.54
CA TRP A 89 2.65 4.60 5.51
C TRP A 89 2.14 4.60 6.95
N ALA A 90 0.91 4.16 7.22
CA ALA A 90 0.37 4.06 8.57
C ALA A 90 0.87 2.78 9.26
N PRO A 91 0.85 2.71 10.60
CA PRO A 91 1.17 1.49 11.33
C PRO A 91 0.40 0.28 10.78
N GLY A 92 1.11 -0.81 10.45
CA GLY A 92 0.54 -2.01 9.82
C GLY A 92 0.45 -1.94 8.28
N GLY A 93 0.80 -0.82 7.66
CA GLY A 93 0.87 -0.67 6.20
C GLY A 93 2.18 -1.17 5.59
N THR A 94 2.18 -1.44 4.29
CA THR A 94 3.31 -2.05 3.56
C THR A 94 4.58 -1.19 3.47
N LYS A 95 4.46 0.13 3.63
CA LYS A 95 5.58 1.11 3.63
C LYS A 95 5.89 1.62 5.04
N PHE A 96 5.18 1.15 6.06
CA PHE A 96 5.42 1.58 7.43
C PHE A 96 6.85 1.21 7.82
N THR A 97 7.58 2.16 8.41
CA THR A 97 8.98 1.98 8.85
C THR A 97 9.94 1.45 7.79
N ARG A 98 9.63 1.62 6.49
CA ARG A 98 10.54 1.23 5.40
C ARG A 98 11.80 2.10 5.39
N ASN A 99 11.64 3.40 5.67
CA ASN A 99 12.71 4.38 5.75
C ASN A 99 12.56 5.19 7.06
N PRO A 100 12.92 4.62 8.23
CA PRO A 100 12.92 5.39 9.46
C PRO A 100 14.01 6.48 9.40
N PRO A 101 13.78 7.66 10.02
CA PRO A 101 14.84 8.64 10.16
C PRO A 101 15.98 8.03 11.00
N PRO A 102 17.25 8.39 10.73
CA PRO A 102 18.36 7.94 11.54
C PRO A 102 18.15 8.40 13.00
N PRO A 103 18.57 7.59 13.98
CA PRO A 103 18.48 7.98 15.38
C PRO A 103 19.38 9.19 15.67
N GLU A 104 19.03 9.96 16.69
CA GLU A 104 19.80 11.12 17.11
C GLU A 104 21.26 10.74 17.41
N GLY A 105 22.22 11.52 16.90
CA GLY A 105 23.65 11.26 17.04
C GLY A 105 24.28 10.41 15.92
N ILE A 106 23.49 9.92 14.97
CA ILE A 106 24.00 9.25 13.75
C ILE A 106 23.76 10.17 12.54
N GLU A 107 24.86 10.57 11.88
CA GLU A 107 24.80 11.37 10.65
C GLU A 107 25.04 10.47 9.44
N ILE A 108 24.21 10.61 8.41
CA ILE A 108 24.46 10.01 7.10
C ILE A 108 25.48 10.91 6.40
N VAL A 109 26.73 10.47 6.37
CA VAL A 109 27.80 11.17 5.65
C VAL A 109 27.66 10.86 4.15
N TYR A 110 27.33 11.87 3.35
CA TYR A 110 27.24 11.75 1.90
C TYR A 110 28.59 12.08 1.25
N ASP A 111 29.63 11.27 1.54
CA ASP A 111 30.96 11.50 0.98
C ASP A 111 31.08 11.01 -0.47
N TYR A 112 30.13 10.21 -0.97
CA TYR A 112 30.12 9.61 -2.30
C TYR A 112 31.47 9.00 -2.72
N GLY A 113 32.19 8.36 -1.78
CA GLY A 113 33.50 7.75 -2.06
C GLY A 113 34.64 8.74 -2.13
N ARG A 114 34.54 9.87 -1.43
CA ARG A 114 35.58 10.89 -1.29
C ARG A 114 36.38 10.70 0.01
N GLU A 115 36.42 9.48 0.52
CA GLU A 115 37.37 9.01 1.52
C GLU A 115 38.79 9.31 1.02
N LEU A 116 39.58 9.99 1.86
CA LEU A 116 41.01 10.21 1.63
C LEU A 116 41.74 8.85 1.59
N GLY A 117 41.86 8.28 0.39
CA GLY A 117 42.84 7.24 0.07
C GLY A 117 42.50 5.81 0.49
N THR A 118 41.43 5.22 -0.04
CA THR A 118 41.39 3.76 -0.28
C THR A 118 40.39 3.38 -1.38
N SER A 119 40.91 3.30 -2.60
CA SER A 119 40.52 2.40 -3.71
C SER A 119 39.10 1.79 -3.73
N LEU A 120 38.08 2.60 -4.00
CA LEU A 120 36.79 2.20 -4.57
C LEU A 120 36.33 3.31 -5.52
N LEU A 121 36.99 3.42 -6.69
CA LEU A 121 36.68 4.46 -7.65
C LEU A 121 35.27 4.27 -8.24
N ALA A 122 34.27 4.88 -7.63
CA ALA A 122 33.09 5.38 -8.33
C ALA A 122 33.51 6.59 -9.19
N CYS A 123 34.32 6.34 -10.21
CA CYS A 123 34.71 7.33 -11.20
C CYS A 123 33.72 7.33 -12.37
N PRO A 124 33.64 8.44 -13.14
CA PRO A 124 33.02 8.43 -14.45
C PRO A 124 33.51 7.22 -15.27
N THR A 125 32.58 6.51 -15.90
CA THR A 125 32.86 5.26 -16.61
C THR A 125 33.99 5.39 -17.62
N THR A 126 34.16 6.57 -18.24
CA THR A 126 35.26 6.89 -19.16
C THR A 126 36.65 6.77 -18.54
N ILE A 127 36.81 7.16 -17.27
CA ILE A 127 38.10 7.08 -16.56
C ILE A 127 38.37 5.64 -16.12
N VAL A 128 37.33 4.93 -15.64
CA VAL A 128 37.43 3.52 -15.24
C VAL A 128 37.78 2.64 -16.44
N THR A 129 37.18 2.87 -17.61
CA THR A 129 37.49 2.13 -18.84
C THR A 129 38.93 2.38 -19.30
N GLN A 130 39.43 3.61 -19.19
CA GLN A 130 40.80 3.96 -19.58
C GLN A 130 41.84 3.28 -18.67
N LEU A 131 41.62 3.30 -17.36
CA LEU A 131 42.48 2.63 -16.39
C LEU A 131 42.50 1.11 -16.58
N ASN A 132 41.33 0.50 -16.74
CA ASN A 132 41.20 -0.94 -16.96
C ASN A 132 41.92 -1.38 -18.25
N TYR A 133 41.85 -0.57 -19.32
CA TYR A 133 42.59 -0.80 -20.55
C TYR A 133 44.11 -0.71 -20.34
N GLU A 134 44.59 0.30 -19.62
CA GLU A 134 46.02 0.50 -19.37
C GLU A 134 46.64 -0.55 -18.43
N ILE A 135 45.83 -1.11 -17.52
CA ILE A 135 46.25 -2.17 -16.58
C ILE A 135 46.06 -3.57 -17.20
N GLY A 136 45.38 -3.68 -18.35
CA GLY A 136 45.02 -4.96 -18.97
C GLY A 136 44.01 -5.77 -18.15
N ALA A 137 43.22 -5.09 -17.31
CA ALA A 137 42.20 -5.70 -16.47
C ALA A 137 40.84 -5.58 -17.15
N GLU A 138 40.14 -6.69 -17.36
CA GLU A 138 38.79 -6.69 -17.92
C GLU A 138 37.76 -6.95 -16.81
N GLY A 139 36.75 -6.09 -16.69
CA GLY A 139 35.74 -6.22 -15.64
C GLY A 139 34.85 -7.43 -15.88
N VAL A 140 34.75 -8.33 -14.90
CA VAL A 140 34.00 -9.61 -14.99
C VAL A 140 32.55 -9.41 -15.47
N ILE A 141 31.83 -8.42 -14.91
CA ILE A 141 30.45 -8.09 -15.31
C ILE A 141 30.40 -7.48 -16.72
N SER A 142 31.45 -6.78 -17.14
CA SER A 142 31.50 -6.21 -18.49
C SER A 142 31.62 -7.29 -19.55
N MET A 143 32.23 -8.44 -19.25
CA MET A 143 32.37 -9.53 -20.22
C MET A 143 31.06 -10.29 -20.40
N GLU A 144 30.42 -10.67 -19.31
CA GLU A 144 29.12 -11.36 -19.35
C GLU A 144 28.06 -10.51 -20.08
N CYS A 145 28.01 -9.19 -19.81
CA CYS A 145 27.12 -8.29 -20.53
C CYS A 145 27.47 -8.16 -22.03
N LYS A 146 28.77 -8.09 -22.38
CA LYS A 146 29.20 -8.01 -23.78
C LYS A 146 28.88 -9.29 -24.54
N GLU A 147 29.03 -10.45 -23.92
CA GLU A 147 28.70 -11.76 -24.50
C GLU A 147 27.20 -11.87 -24.79
N VAL A 148 26.35 -11.50 -23.83
CA VAL A 148 24.89 -11.49 -24.02
C VAL A 148 24.48 -10.51 -25.12
N VAL A 149 25.07 -9.31 -25.18
CA VAL A 149 24.79 -8.34 -26.24
C VAL A 149 25.30 -8.84 -27.60
N ALA A 150 26.43 -9.54 -27.64
CA ALA A 150 26.96 -10.12 -28.87
C ALA A 150 26.09 -11.27 -29.38
N GLU A 151 25.53 -12.10 -28.48
CA GLU A 151 24.69 -13.24 -28.85
C GLU A 151 23.28 -12.82 -29.28
N TYR A 152 22.62 -11.96 -28.50
CA TYR A 152 21.20 -11.63 -28.72
C TYR A 152 20.96 -10.27 -29.37
N GLY A 153 21.98 -9.40 -29.44
CA GLY A 153 21.82 -8.00 -29.84
C GLY A 153 21.34 -7.82 -31.28
N GLU A 154 21.97 -8.49 -32.25
CA GLU A 154 21.56 -8.42 -33.66
C GLU A 154 20.16 -9.00 -33.87
N MET A 155 19.85 -10.14 -33.23
CA MET A 155 18.53 -10.78 -33.31
C MET A 155 17.42 -9.88 -32.75
N ILE A 156 17.66 -9.22 -31.61
CA ILE A 156 16.70 -8.29 -31.02
C ILE A 156 16.50 -7.07 -31.93
N LEU A 157 17.58 -6.53 -32.48
CA LEU A 157 17.53 -5.39 -33.41
C LEU A 157 16.74 -5.74 -34.69
N GLU A 158 16.97 -6.90 -35.29
CA GLU A 158 16.22 -7.36 -36.46
C GLU A 158 14.74 -7.54 -36.16
N LEU A 159 14.39 -8.15 -35.02
CA LEU A 159 12.98 -8.32 -34.61
C LEU A 159 12.27 -6.98 -34.41
N LEU A 160 12.98 -5.96 -33.94
CA LEU A 160 12.45 -4.60 -33.80
C LEU A 160 12.31 -3.89 -35.15
N ILE A 161 13.22 -4.11 -36.10
CA ILE A 161 13.14 -3.57 -37.47
C ILE A 161 11.93 -4.17 -38.22
N VAL A 162 11.57 -5.43 -37.94
CA VAL A 162 10.40 -6.11 -38.52
C VAL A 162 9.08 -5.73 -37.82
N GLU A 163 9.07 -4.67 -36.99
CA GLU A 163 7.90 -4.17 -36.24
C GLU A 163 7.26 -5.22 -35.32
N THR A 164 8.07 -6.12 -34.75
CA THR A 164 7.57 -7.07 -33.76
C THR A 164 7.18 -6.33 -32.49
N ARG A 165 6.02 -6.66 -31.90
CA ARG A 165 5.57 -6.03 -30.64
C ARG A 165 6.60 -6.32 -29.53
N PRO A 166 7.15 -5.29 -28.85
CA PRO A 166 8.24 -5.44 -27.90
C PRO A 166 7.91 -6.40 -26.75
N ASP A 167 6.62 -6.49 -26.39
CA ASP A 167 6.09 -7.38 -25.36
C ASP A 167 6.32 -8.88 -25.65
N LYS A 168 6.54 -9.25 -26.92
CA LYS A 168 6.71 -10.64 -27.36
C LYS A 168 8.15 -11.02 -27.65
N VAL A 169 9.04 -10.04 -27.80
CA VAL A 169 10.44 -10.25 -28.22
C VAL A 169 11.16 -11.21 -27.27
N CYS A 170 11.07 -10.97 -25.96
CA CYS A 170 11.72 -11.82 -24.94
C CYS A 170 11.23 -13.29 -24.96
N SER A 171 9.95 -13.52 -25.26
CA SER A 171 9.39 -14.88 -25.37
C SER A 171 9.78 -15.58 -26.67
N GLN A 172 9.89 -14.83 -27.77
CA GLN A 172 10.30 -15.35 -29.07
C GLN A 172 11.78 -15.76 -29.10
N ILE A 173 12.64 -15.01 -28.40
CA ILE A 173 14.07 -15.35 -28.24
C ILE A 173 14.34 -16.30 -27.08
N GLY A 174 13.29 -16.82 -26.41
CA GLY A 174 13.41 -17.84 -25.37
C GLY A 174 13.96 -17.36 -24.02
N LEU A 175 14.19 -16.05 -23.84
CA LEU A 175 14.66 -15.47 -22.58
C LEU A 175 13.53 -15.38 -21.52
N CYS A 176 12.26 -15.34 -21.95
CA CYS A 176 11.09 -15.29 -21.07
C CYS A 176 10.18 -16.50 -21.28
N VAL A 177 9.77 -17.14 -20.18
CA VAL A 177 8.82 -18.28 -20.19
C VAL A 177 7.38 -17.82 -20.50
N PHE A 178 7.06 -16.56 -20.25
CA PHE A 178 5.71 -16.01 -20.36
C PHE A 178 5.62 -15.01 -21.52
N ASP A 179 4.55 -15.10 -22.30
CA ASP A 179 4.29 -14.21 -23.44
C ASP A 179 3.47 -12.96 -23.07
N GLY A 180 3.18 -12.74 -21.78
CA GLY A 180 2.39 -11.60 -21.30
C GLY A 180 0.86 -11.71 -21.48
N ALA A 181 0.30 -12.85 -21.91
CA ALA A 181 -1.15 -12.98 -22.15
C ALA A 181 -2.00 -13.34 -20.91
N GLN A 182 -1.40 -13.68 -19.76
CA GLN A 182 -2.17 -14.11 -18.58
C GLN A 182 -1.86 -13.26 -17.34
N CYS A 183 -2.49 -12.09 -17.26
CA CYS A 183 -2.76 -11.46 -15.96
C CYS A 183 -4.12 -11.95 -15.45
N VAL A 184 -4.06 -12.82 -14.45
CA VAL A 184 -5.09 -13.47 -13.64
C VAL A 184 -6.49 -12.87 -13.75
N ARG A 185 -7.37 -13.55 -14.48
CA ARG A 185 -8.83 -13.43 -14.36
C ARG A 185 -9.32 -14.68 -13.64
N SER A 186 -9.67 -14.58 -12.35
CA SER A 186 -10.61 -15.47 -11.59
C SER A 186 -10.40 -15.37 -10.07
N VAL A 187 -10.80 -14.26 -9.45
CA VAL A 187 -10.99 -14.20 -7.97
C VAL A 187 -12.37 -13.62 -7.60
N ILE A 188 -13.01 -12.84 -8.50
CA ILE A 188 -14.21 -12.05 -8.17
C ILE A 188 -15.52 -12.88 -8.18
N GLU A 189 -15.60 -14.00 -8.91
CA GLU A 189 -16.88 -14.74 -9.05
C GLU A 189 -17.32 -15.52 -7.80
N LEU A 190 -16.48 -15.67 -6.78
CA LEU A 190 -16.80 -16.43 -5.57
C LEU A 190 -17.47 -15.60 -4.45
N PHE A 191 -17.53 -14.27 -4.57
CA PHE A 191 -17.98 -13.38 -3.48
C PHE A 191 -19.45 -12.95 -3.55
N VAL A 192 -20.18 -13.32 -4.59
CA VAL A 192 -21.59 -12.89 -4.83
C VAL A 192 -22.59 -14.05 -4.65
N LYS A 193 -22.22 -15.10 -3.91
CA LYS A 193 -23.16 -16.14 -3.48
C LYS A 193 -23.23 -16.20 -1.95
#